data_AF-A0A644XKH3-F1
#
_entry.id   AF-A0A644XKH3-F1
#
_cell.length_a   1.000
_cell.length_b   1.000
_cell.length_c   1.000
_cell.angle_alpha   90.00
_cell.angle_beta   90.00
_cell.angle_gamma   90.00
#
_symmetry.space_group_name_H-M   'P 1'
#
loop_
_entity.id
_entity.type
_entity.pdbx_description
1 polymer ?
#
loop_
_entity_poly.entity_id
_entity_poly.type
_entity_poly.pdbx_seq_one_letter_code
_entity_poly.pdbx_strand_id
1 'polypeptide(L)'
;MQDTFFKRHLMLATLFGSLLVVLGIYLMFQQESFVRIFISILGLFLVGSGVASLFALRTYTLGRRTKMATLIQALISIVLGLVAFFVPLSAANVSWTLLLTLIAIELIFSAIISFLDALLLRKSELPVSALLSEGVFSLVVAILLFVFPQQIGSMLLKLVGVVLIAMGLGMVLWSVRIRKINRQFSPTAIEAEAVVVDEGDD
;
A
#
# COMPACT_ATOMS: atom_id res chain seq x y z
N MET A 1 10.48 -23.52 30.15
CA MET A 1 10.39 -22.09 29.78
C MET A 1 10.02 -21.85 28.31
N GLN A 2 10.31 -22.75 27.36
CA GLN A 2 9.95 -22.58 25.93
C GLN A 2 8.44 -22.64 25.63
N ASP A 3 7.65 -23.45 26.36
CA ASP A 3 6.21 -23.59 26.12
C ASP A 3 5.42 -22.29 26.34
N THR A 4 5.85 -21.46 27.29
CA THR A 4 5.20 -20.18 27.61
C THR A 4 5.41 -19.16 26.48
N PHE A 5 6.59 -19.16 25.86
CA PHE A 5 6.92 -18.28 24.74
C PHE A 5 6.11 -18.65 23.48
N PHE A 6 6.04 -19.95 23.15
CA PHE A 6 5.28 -20.44 22.00
C PHE A 6 3.77 -20.21 22.15
N LYS A 7 3.19 -20.48 23.33
CA LYS A 7 1.76 -20.19 23.59
C LYS A 7 1.45 -18.71 23.45
N ARG A 8 2.32 -17.82 23.98
CA ARG A 8 2.14 -16.37 23.91
C ARG A 8 2.25 -15.85 22.47
N HIS A 9 3.21 -16.34 21.70
CA HIS A 9 3.34 -15.96 20.28
C HIS A 9 2.12 -16.41 19.45
N LEU A 10 1.63 -17.63 19.67
CA LEU A 10 0.43 -18.14 18.99
C LEU A 10 -0.85 -17.39 19.40
N MET A 11 -0.95 -16.99 20.66
CA MET A 11 -2.07 -16.18 21.16
C MET A 11 -2.06 -14.76 20.56
N LEU A 12 -0.88 -14.14 20.45
CA LEU A 12 -0.70 -12.87 19.76
C LEU A 12 -1.07 -13.00 18.27
N ALA A 13 -0.63 -14.06 17.59
CA ALA A 13 -0.96 -14.29 16.20
C ALA A 13 -2.48 -14.44 15.97
N THR A 14 -3.21 -15.14 16.86
CA THR A 14 -4.68 -15.20 16.78
C THR A 14 -5.35 -13.86 17.04
N LEU A 15 -4.82 -13.06 17.97
CA LEU A 15 -5.40 -11.77 18.34
C LEU A 15 -5.16 -10.72 17.25
N PHE A 16 -3.94 -10.65 16.69
CA PHE A 16 -3.66 -9.79 15.53
C PHE A 16 -4.42 -10.26 14.29
N GLY A 17 -4.51 -11.57 14.05
CA GLY A 17 -5.26 -12.13 12.94
C GLY A 17 -6.75 -11.80 13.01
N SER A 18 -7.38 -11.93 14.19
CA SER A 18 -8.78 -11.56 14.37
C SER A 18 -9.01 -10.06 14.23
N LEU A 19 -8.11 -9.23 14.79
CA LEU A 19 -8.15 -7.78 14.64
C LEU A 19 -8.05 -7.37 13.16
N LEU A 20 -7.17 -8.01 12.39
CA LEU A 20 -7.02 -7.80 10.95
C LEU A 20 -8.31 -8.13 10.19
N VAL A 21 -8.99 -9.22 10.53
CA VAL A 21 -10.28 -9.58 9.92
C VAL A 21 -11.35 -8.53 10.24
N VAL A 22 -11.49 -8.14 11.52
CA VAL A 22 -12.46 -7.12 11.94
C VAL A 22 -12.17 -5.78 11.25
N LEU A 23 -10.89 -5.38 11.20
CA LEU A 23 -10.46 -4.16 10.54
C LEU A 23 -10.74 -4.22 9.03
N GLY A 24 -10.47 -5.35 8.38
CA GLY A 24 -10.76 -5.54 6.96
C GLY A 24 -12.26 -5.45 6.64
N ILE A 25 -13.11 -6.09 7.46
CA ILE A 25 -14.57 -5.98 7.34
C ILE A 25 -15.02 -4.52 7.55
N TYR A 26 -14.54 -3.87 8.61
CA TYR A 26 -14.85 -2.47 8.91
C TYR A 26 -14.45 -1.54 7.76
N LEU A 27 -13.25 -1.77 7.18
CA LEU A 27 -12.75 -1.00 6.05
C LEU A 27 -13.71 -1.10 4.86
N MET A 28 -14.26 -2.28 4.55
CA MET A 28 -15.21 -2.44 3.44
C MET A 28 -16.46 -1.56 3.53
N PHE A 29 -16.82 -1.07 4.72
CA PHE A 29 -17.95 -0.15 4.93
C PHE A 29 -17.53 1.33 4.98
N GLN A 30 -16.24 1.65 5.10
CA GLN A 30 -15.71 3.01 5.24
C GLN A 30 -15.22 3.62 3.92
N GLN A 31 -16.11 3.64 2.92
CA GLN A 31 -15.76 4.06 1.56
C GLN A 31 -15.31 5.52 1.46
N GLU A 32 -16.01 6.45 2.14
CA GLU A 32 -15.67 7.88 2.03
C GLU A 32 -14.29 8.20 2.61
N SER A 33 -13.98 7.68 3.79
CA SER A 33 -12.71 7.90 4.47
C SER A 33 -11.53 7.39 3.63
N PHE A 34 -11.70 6.23 2.99
CA PHE A 34 -10.67 5.66 2.13
C PHE A 34 -10.44 6.47 0.86
N VAL A 35 -11.50 6.97 0.21
CA VAL A 35 -11.34 7.84 -0.97
C VAL A 35 -10.53 9.07 -0.62
N ARG A 36 -10.78 9.69 0.55
CA ARG A 36 -10.02 10.86 1.01
C ARG A 36 -8.55 10.54 1.20
N ILE A 37 -8.23 9.41 1.84
CA ILE A 37 -6.86 8.95 2.04
C ILE A 37 -6.19 8.64 0.69
N PHE A 38 -6.91 7.98 -0.22
CA PHE A 38 -6.41 7.64 -1.55
C PHE A 38 -6.06 8.88 -2.37
N ILE A 39 -6.95 9.88 -2.40
CA ILE A 39 -6.69 11.18 -3.04
C ILE A 39 -5.46 11.85 -2.41
N SER A 40 -5.31 11.76 -1.08
CA SER A 40 -4.16 12.34 -0.39
C SER A 40 -2.84 11.67 -0.77
N ILE A 41 -2.83 10.34 -0.92
CA ILE A 41 -1.66 9.58 -1.39
C ILE A 41 -1.32 9.94 -2.83
N LEU A 42 -2.32 10.05 -3.72
CA LEU A 42 -2.10 10.52 -5.08
C LEU A 42 -1.58 11.96 -5.12
N GLY A 43 -2.06 12.81 -4.22
CA GLY A 43 -1.55 14.17 -4.05
C GLY A 43 -0.07 14.18 -3.68
N LEU A 44 0.35 13.36 -2.71
CA LEU A 44 1.76 13.19 -2.37
C LEU A 44 2.59 12.66 -3.55
N PHE A 45 2.05 11.72 -4.32
CA PHE A 45 2.70 11.24 -5.53
C PHE A 45 2.93 12.39 -6.54
N LEU A 46 1.94 13.24 -6.79
CA LEU A 46 2.08 14.41 -7.66
C LEU A 46 3.14 15.39 -7.15
N VAL A 47 3.20 15.65 -5.84
CA VAL A 47 4.29 16.47 -5.26
C VAL A 47 5.65 15.82 -5.53
N GLY A 48 5.77 14.52 -5.28
CA GLY A 48 7.00 13.78 -5.53
C GLY A 48 7.44 13.83 -7.00
N SER A 49 6.51 13.60 -7.93
CA SER A 49 6.72 13.70 -9.38
C SER A 49 7.15 15.10 -9.81
N GLY A 50 6.48 16.14 -9.31
CA GLY A 50 6.84 17.52 -9.62
C GLY A 50 8.23 17.90 -9.10
N VAL A 51 8.59 17.45 -7.89
CA VAL A 51 9.93 17.63 -7.33
C VAL A 51 10.98 16.87 -8.17
N ALA A 52 10.71 15.62 -8.54
CA ALA A 52 11.60 14.82 -9.39
C ALA A 52 11.82 15.49 -10.76
N SER A 53 10.77 16.02 -11.37
CA SER A 53 10.81 16.79 -12.62
C SER A 53 11.62 18.08 -12.48
N LEU A 54 11.58 18.73 -11.32
CA LEU A 54 12.42 19.90 -11.01
C LEU A 54 13.90 19.54 -10.94
N PHE A 55 14.24 18.40 -10.32
CA PHE A 55 15.61 17.88 -10.33
C PHE A 55 16.05 17.49 -11.74
N ALA A 56 15.17 16.86 -12.50
CA ALA A 56 15.39 16.50 -13.90
C ALA A 56 15.83 17.72 -14.73
N LEU A 57 15.20 18.88 -14.55
CA LEU A 57 15.58 20.13 -15.23
C LEU A 57 17.00 20.63 -14.91
N ARG A 58 17.54 20.30 -13.74
CA ARG A 58 18.92 20.65 -13.34
C ARG A 58 19.94 19.63 -13.85
N THR A 59 19.54 18.37 -13.97
CA THR A 59 20.44 17.25 -14.29
C THR A 59 20.51 16.97 -15.79
N TYR A 60 19.42 17.19 -16.51
CA TYR A 60 19.27 16.90 -17.94
C TYR A 60 19.37 18.16 -18.80
N THR A 61 20.10 18.06 -19.91
CA THR A 61 20.17 19.13 -20.93
C THR A 61 18.97 19.03 -21.87
N LEU A 62 17.81 19.50 -21.42
CA LEU A 62 16.59 19.56 -22.23
C LEU A 62 16.60 20.79 -23.17
N GLY A 63 15.99 20.66 -24.35
CA GLY A 63 15.79 21.79 -25.26
C GLY A 63 14.91 22.90 -24.65
N ARG A 64 15.09 24.16 -25.07
CA ARG A 64 14.43 25.34 -24.46
C ARG A 64 12.91 25.23 -24.31
N ARG A 65 12.22 24.63 -25.29
CA ARG A 65 10.76 24.43 -25.26
C ARG A 65 10.34 23.36 -24.26
N THR A 66 11.00 22.20 -24.29
CA THR A 66 10.74 21.11 -23.34
C THR A 66 11.07 21.53 -21.91
N LYS A 67 12.18 22.24 -21.72
CA LYS A 67 12.59 22.77 -20.41
C LYS A 67 11.51 23.67 -19.78
N MET A 68 10.86 24.52 -20.57
CA MET A 68 9.74 25.34 -20.11
C MET A 68 8.49 24.50 -19.80
N ALA A 69 8.16 23.52 -20.64
CA ALA A 69 7.02 22.63 -20.42
C ALA A 69 7.17 21.80 -19.13
N THR A 70 8.32 21.16 -18.94
CA THR A 70 8.62 20.37 -17.72
C THR A 70 8.63 21.26 -16.47
N LEU A 71 9.07 22.52 -16.57
CA LEU A 71 9.04 23.45 -15.44
C LEU A 71 7.61 23.83 -15.03
N ILE A 72 6.78 24.16 -16.01
CA ILE A 72 5.39 24.54 -15.77
C ILE A 72 4.62 23.33 -15.18
N GLN A 73 4.78 22.15 -15.77
CA GLN A 73 4.15 20.93 -15.24
C GLN A 73 4.67 20.59 -13.84
N ALA A 74 5.97 20.68 -13.57
CA ALA A 74 6.51 20.44 -12.23
C ALA A 74 5.86 21.35 -11.17
N LEU A 75 5.67 22.63 -11.48
CA LEU A 75 4.99 23.56 -10.58
C LEU A 75 3.50 23.23 -10.41
N ILE A 76 2.79 22.93 -11.50
CA ILE A 76 1.37 22.55 -11.45
C ILE A 76 1.18 21.27 -10.63
N SER A 77 2.01 20.25 -10.86
CA SER A 77 1.97 18.98 -10.13
C SER A 77 2.21 19.17 -8.63
N ILE A 78 3.15 20.03 -8.24
CA ILE A 78 3.38 20.35 -6.82
C ILE A 78 2.14 21.04 -6.22
N VAL A 79 1.61 22.07 -6.88
CA VAL A 79 0.45 22.82 -6.36
C VAL A 79 -0.78 21.93 -6.27
N LEU A 80 -1.12 21.21 -7.34
CA LEU A 80 -2.26 20.28 -7.35
C LEU A 80 -2.06 19.13 -6.35
N GLY A 81 -0.83 18.64 -6.21
CA GLY A 81 -0.50 17.61 -5.24
C GLY A 81 -0.73 18.06 -3.79
N LEU A 82 -0.32 19.29 -3.46
CA LEU A 82 -0.57 19.87 -2.14
C LEU A 82 -2.07 20.09 -1.90
N VAL A 83 -2.80 20.60 -2.90
CA VAL A 83 -4.26 20.76 -2.81
C VAL A 83 -4.95 19.41 -2.60
N ALA A 84 -4.58 18.39 -3.38
CA ALA A 84 -5.10 17.03 -3.25
C ALA A 84 -4.76 16.38 -1.90
N PHE A 85 -3.63 16.74 -1.29
CA PHE A 85 -3.26 16.26 0.05
C PHE A 85 -4.07 16.96 1.16
N PHE A 86 -4.14 18.29 1.14
CA PHE A 86 -4.73 19.04 2.26
C PHE A 86 -6.26 19.10 2.22
N VAL A 87 -6.87 19.23 1.03
CA VAL A 87 -8.33 19.45 0.91
C VAL A 87 -9.16 18.29 1.47
N PRO A 88 -8.88 17.01 1.17
CA PRO A 88 -9.64 15.90 1.74
C PRO A 88 -9.50 15.78 3.27
N LEU A 89 -8.38 16.28 3.82
CA LEU A 89 -8.05 16.23 5.24
C LEU A 89 -8.63 17.40 6.04
N SER A 90 -8.81 18.57 5.43
CA SER A 90 -9.25 19.81 6.10
C SER A 90 -10.76 19.89 6.37
N ALA A 91 -11.48 18.77 6.29
CA ALA A 91 -12.94 18.68 6.39
C ALA A 91 -13.70 19.59 5.39
N ALA A 92 -13.02 20.09 4.36
CA ALA A 92 -13.63 20.88 3.31
C ALA A 92 -14.57 20.01 2.46
N ASN A 93 -15.81 20.46 2.26
CA ASN A 93 -16.81 19.80 1.40
C ASN A 93 -16.52 20.07 -0.08
N VAL A 94 -15.37 19.61 -0.56
CA VAL A 94 -15.04 19.60 -1.99
C VAL A 94 -15.41 18.24 -2.56
N SER A 95 -16.04 18.24 -3.73
CA SER A 95 -16.38 17.01 -4.44
C SER A 95 -15.10 16.22 -4.76
N TRP A 96 -14.98 15.02 -4.20
CA TRP A 96 -13.86 14.11 -4.49
C TRP A 96 -13.75 13.80 -5.98
N THR A 97 -14.86 13.79 -6.71
CA THR A 97 -14.88 13.54 -8.15
C THR A 97 -14.13 14.64 -8.91
N LEU A 98 -14.28 15.89 -8.47
CA LEU A 98 -13.54 17.01 -9.06
C LEU A 98 -12.03 16.87 -8.79
N LEU A 99 -11.64 16.55 -7.55
CA LEU A 99 -10.24 16.33 -7.20
C LEU A 99 -9.62 15.17 -8.00
N LEU A 100 -10.32 14.04 -8.09
CA LEU A 100 -9.88 12.87 -8.88
C LEU A 100 -9.74 13.22 -10.37
N THR A 101 -10.65 14.02 -10.91
CA THR A 101 -10.59 14.45 -12.32
C THR A 101 -9.40 15.38 -12.55
N LEU A 102 -9.14 16.34 -11.66
CA LEU A 102 -7.98 17.23 -11.75
C LEU A 102 -6.67 16.45 -11.67
N ILE A 103 -6.59 15.50 -10.74
CA ILE A 103 -5.43 14.59 -10.62
C ILE A 103 -5.26 13.77 -11.90
N ALA A 104 -6.34 13.20 -12.44
CA ALA A 104 -6.28 12.40 -13.66
C ALA A 104 -5.78 13.21 -14.87
N ILE A 105 -6.25 14.45 -15.02
CA ILE A 105 -5.76 15.37 -16.06
C ILE A 105 -4.27 15.63 -15.88
N GLU A 106 -3.83 15.94 -14.66
CA GLU A 106 -2.42 16.22 -14.38
C GLU A 106 -1.51 15.00 -14.62
N LEU A 107 -1.99 13.80 -14.31
CA LEU A 107 -1.26 12.56 -14.58
C LEU A 107 -1.09 12.30 -16.09
N ILE A 108 -2.03 12.73 -16.94
CA ILE A 108 -1.85 12.68 -18.39
C ILE A 108 -0.73 13.62 -18.83
N PHE A 109 -0.72 14.86 -18.33
CA PHE A 109 0.34 15.81 -18.66
C PHE A 109 1.71 15.32 -18.19
N SER A 110 1.76 14.78 -16.96
CA SER A 110 2.97 14.17 -16.40
C SER A 110 3.45 12.98 -17.23
N ALA A 111 2.55 12.12 -17.70
CA ALA A 111 2.89 11.00 -18.57
C ALA A 111 3.47 11.48 -19.92
N ILE A 112 2.82 12.44 -20.56
CA ILE A 112 3.27 13.00 -21.85
C ILE A 112 4.68 13.60 -21.70
N ILE A 113 4.90 14.43 -20.68
CA ILE A 113 6.19 15.08 -20.46
C ILE A 113 7.27 14.06 -20.13
N SER A 114 6.99 13.09 -19.26
CA SER A 114 7.95 12.05 -18.91
C SER A 114 8.35 11.19 -20.11
N PHE A 115 7.42 10.86 -21.02
CA PHE A 115 7.75 10.19 -22.27
C PHE A 115 8.56 11.07 -23.24
N LEU A 116 8.24 12.36 -23.34
CA LEU A 116 9.02 13.29 -24.17
C LEU A 116 10.45 13.44 -23.66
N ASP A 117 10.62 13.62 -22.35
CA ASP A 117 11.93 13.71 -21.71
C ASP A 117 12.72 12.41 -21.89
N ALA A 118 12.06 11.25 -21.74
CA ALA A 118 12.66 9.96 -22.01
C ALA A 118 13.14 9.80 -23.46
N LEU A 119 12.34 10.23 -24.44
CA LEU A 119 12.71 10.18 -25.86
C LEU A 119 13.91 11.08 -26.18
N LEU A 120 13.95 12.28 -25.59
CA LEU A 120 15.06 13.22 -25.77
C LEU A 120 16.35 12.71 -25.11
N LEU A 121 16.23 12.01 -23.99
CA LEU A 121 17.35 11.46 -23.22
C LEU A 121 17.77 10.06 -23.66
N ARG A 122 17.06 9.43 -24.62
CA ARG A 122 17.38 8.08 -25.11
C ARG A 122 18.82 7.91 -25.61
N LYS A 123 19.43 8.99 -26.13
CA LYS A 123 20.82 9.00 -26.63
C LYS A 123 21.84 9.49 -25.60
N SER A 124 21.38 9.88 -24.40
CA SER A 124 22.26 10.27 -23.30
C SER A 124 22.69 9.04 -22.51
N GLU A 125 23.82 9.13 -21.80
CA GLU A 125 24.32 8.06 -20.92
C GLU A 125 23.50 7.88 -19.63
N LEU A 126 22.44 8.67 -19.45
CA LEU A 126 21.65 8.71 -18.23
C LEU A 126 20.53 7.66 -18.23
N PRO A 127 20.18 7.09 -17.06
CA PRO A 127 19.16 6.05 -16.97
C PRO A 127 17.75 6.61 -17.25
N VAL A 128 17.21 6.26 -18.41
CA VAL A 128 15.87 6.70 -18.86
C VAL A 128 14.72 5.86 -18.25
N SER A 129 15.04 4.72 -17.62
CA SER A 129 14.05 3.78 -17.08
C SER A 129 13.13 4.41 -16.04
N ALA A 130 13.65 5.30 -15.19
CA ALA A 130 12.87 6.00 -14.17
C ALA A 130 11.75 6.84 -14.81
N LEU A 131 12.08 7.64 -15.83
CA LEU A 131 11.11 8.47 -16.57
C LEU A 131 10.05 7.59 -17.25
N LEU A 132 10.47 6.53 -17.95
CA LEU A 132 9.50 5.62 -18.58
C LEU A 132 8.56 4.97 -17.56
N SER A 133 9.07 4.53 -16.41
CA SER A 133 8.26 3.92 -15.36
C SER A 133 7.25 4.90 -14.76
N GLU A 134 7.66 6.15 -14.55
CA GLU A 134 6.80 7.22 -14.06
C GLU A 134 5.71 7.58 -15.09
N GLY A 135 6.09 7.67 -16.37
CA GLY A 135 5.16 7.96 -17.46
C GLY A 135 4.11 6.87 -17.63
N VAL A 136 4.53 5.60 -17.62
CA VAL A 136 3.61 4.45 -17.69
C VAL A 136 2.70 4.40 -16.46
N PHE A 137 3.26 4.57 -15.27
CA PHE A 137 2.47 4.56 -14.03
C PHE A 137 1.41 5.68 -14.05
N SER A 138 1.81 6.91 -14.39
CA SER A 138 0.92 8.06 -14.44
C SER A 138 -0.19 7.86 -15.48
N LEU A 139 0.15 7.33 -16.65
CA LEU A 139 -0.83 7.03 -17.70
C LEU A 139 -1.85 5.96 -17.24
N VAL A 140 -1.37 4.86 -16.66
CA VAL A 140 -2.24 3.78 -16.17
C VAL A 140 -3.18 4.29 -15.08
N VAL A 141 -2.66 5.05 -14.11
CA VAL A 141 -3.46 5.63 -13.03
C VAL A 141 -4.47 6.63 -13.60
N ALA A 142 -4.08 7.48 -14.54
CA ALA A 142 -4.99 8.43 -15.19
C ALA A 142 -6.16 7.71 -15.89
N ILE A 143 -5.87 6.67 -16.68
CA ILE A 143 -6.90 5.87 -17.37
C ILE A 143 -7.85 5.25 -16.34
N LEU A 144 -7.32 4.66 -15.27
CA LEU A 144 -8.14 4.10 -14.20
C LEU A 144 -9.07 5.16 -13.60
N LEU A 145 -8.54 6.34 -13.25
CA LEU A 145 -9.30 7.44 -12.67
C LEU A 145 -10.42 7.94 -13.60
N PHE A 146 -10.18 7.98 -14.92
CA PHE A 146 -11.20 8.40 -15.89
C PHE A 146 -12.28 7.36 -16.16
N VAL A 147 -11.92 6.07 -16.20
CA VAL A 147 -12.89 5.00 -16.48
C VAL A 147 -13.77 4.72 -15.26
N PHE A 148 -13.19 4.80 -14.05
CA PHE A 148 -13.88 4.43 -12.81
C PHE A 148 -13.86 5.53 -11.72
N PRO A 149 -14.20 6.80 -12.01
CA PRO A 149 -14.02 7.92 -11.08
C PRO A 149 -14.79 7.76 -9.77
N GLN A 150 -15.99 7.18 -9.83
CA GLN A 150 -16.86 6.98 -8.66
C GLN A 150 -16.63 5.61 -7.97
N GLN A 151 -16.15 4.63 -8.74
CA GLN A 151 -16.04 3.24 -8.29
C GLN A 151 -14.64 2.91 -7.79
N ILE A 152 -13.63 3.72 -8.10
CA ILE A 152 -12.25 3.50 -7.64
C ILE A 152 -12.15 3.41 -6.13
N GLY A 153 -12.88 4.27 -5.42
CA GLY A 153 -12.97 4.22 -3.97
C GLY A 153 -13.46 2.89 -3.46
N SER A 154 -14.61 2.43 -3.96
CA SER A 154 -15.23 1.18 -3.50
C SER A 154 -14.47 -0.06 -3.96
N MET A 155 -13.96 -0.08 -5.19
CA MET A 155 -13.21 -1.21 -5.75
C MET A 155 -11.89 -1.42 -5.02
N LEU A 156 -11.07 -0.36 -4.86
CA LEU A 156 -9.80 -0.44 -4.14
C LEU A 156 -10.02 -0.78 -2.67
N LEU A 157 -11.01 -0.17 -2.03
CA LEU A 157 -11.36 -0.48 -0.64
C LEU A 157 -11.74 -1.95 -0.46
N LYS A 158 -12.59 -2.49 -1.34
CA LYS A 158 -12.99 -3.89 -1.28
C LYS A 158 -11.81 -4.81 -1.53
N LEU A 159 -10.93 -4.48 -2.48
CA LEU A 159 -9.72 -5.25 -2.75
C LEU A 159 -8.81 -5.29 -1.50
N VAL A 160 -8.53 -4.13 -0.90
CA VAL A 160 -7.72 -4.02 0.32
C VAL A 160 -8.38 -4.75 1.48
N GLY A 161 -9.70 -4.58 1.68
CA GLY A 161 -10.46 -5.28 2.71
C GLY A 161 -10.38 -6.80 2.56
N VAL A 162 -10.55 -7.33 1.34
CA VAL A 162 -10.41 -8.76 1.04
C VAL A 162 -9.01 -9.26 1.34
N VAL A 163 -7.96 -8.51 0.97
CA VAL A 163 -6.57 -8.89 1.28
C VAL A 163 -6.33 -8.93 2.78
N LEU A 164 -6.80 -7.93 3.53
CA LEU A 164 -6.67 -7.89 5.00
C LEU A 164 -7.41 -9.05 5.67
N ILE A 165 -8.62 -9.38 5.20
CA ILE A 165 -9.39 -10.53 5.68
C ILE A 165 -8.65 -11.83 5.37
N ALA A 166 -8.13 -12.00 4.16
CA ALA A 166 -7.38 -13.19 3.76
C ALA A 166 -6.10 -13.37 4.60
N MET A 167 -5.36 -12.29 4.83
CA MET A 167 -4.17 -12.31 5.69
C MET A 167 -4.52 -12.63 7.15
N GLY A 168 -5.57 -12.00 7.69
CA GLY A 168 -6.03 -12.25 9.06
C GLY A 168 -6.52 -13.69 9.26
N LEU A 169 -7.31 -14.21 8.33
CA LEU A 169 -7.73 -15.62 8.31
C LEU A 169 -6.52 -16.56 8.19
N GLY A 170 -5.55 -16.23 7.33
CA GLY A 170 -4.31 -16.98 7.20
C GLY A 170 -3.55 -17.09 8.53
N MET A 171 -3.39 -15.98 9.24
CA MET A 171 -2.75 -15.96 10.56
C MET A 171 -3.50 -16.80 11.61
N VAL A 172 -4.83 -16.70 11.65
CA VAL A 172 -5.66 -17.48 12.58
C VAL A 172 -5.56 -18.98 12.27
N LEU A 173 -5.71 -19.36 11.01
CA LEU A 173 -5.62 -20.76 10.57
C LEU A 173 -4.24 -21.36 10.85
N TRP A 174 -3.17 -20.58 10.62
CA TRP A 174 -1.80 -21.00 10.90
C TRP A 174 -1.59 -21.25 12.39
N SER A 175 -2.08 -20.35 13.24
CA SER A 175 -1.97 -20.51 14.70
C SER A 175 -2.74 -21.73 15.22
N VAL A 176 -3.93 -22.00 14.69
CA VAL A 176 -4.73 -23.19 15.05
C VAL A 176 -4.05 -24.47 14.58
N ARG A 177 -3.45 -24.50 13.38
CA ARG A 177 -2.70 -25.66 12.88
C ARG A 177 -1.51 -25.99 13.77
N ILE A 178 -0.71 -24.98 14.13
CA ILE A 178 0.45 -25.18 15.02
C ILE A 178 0.00 -25.68 16.39
N ARG A 179 -1.11 -25.17 16.95
CA ARG A 179 -1.66 -25.69 18.21
C ARG A 179 -2.09 -27.15 18.11
N LYS A 180 -2.68 -27.58 16.99
CA LYS A 180 -3.05 -29.00 16.77
C LYS A 180 -1.82 -29.89 16.68
N ILE A 181 -0.80 -29.49 15.93
CA ILE A 181 0.46 -30.23 15.80
C ILE A 181 1.14 -30.36 17.17
N ASN A 182 1.26 -29.26 17.91
CA ASN A 182 1.91 -29.29 19.24
C ASN A 182 1.15 -30.19 20.24
N ARG A 183 -0.19 -30.29 20.12
CA ARG A 183 -1.00 -31.20 20.94
C ARG A 183 -0.79 -32.68 20.62
N GLN A 184 -0.47 -33.01 19.36
CA GLN A 184 -0.19 -34.39 18.94
C GLN A 184 1.21 -34.86 19.36
N PHE A 185 2.14 -33.94 19.59
CA PHE A 185 3.52 -34.23 20.00
C PHE A 185 3.80 -33.96 21.49
N SER A 186 2.81 -33.53 22.29
CA SER A 186 2.96 -33.50 23.75
C SER A 186 3.00 -34.95 24.26
N PRO A 187 4.13 -35.43 24.81
CA PRO A 187 4.19 -36.76 25.37
C PRO A 187 3.21 -36.79 26.53
N THR A 188 2.21 -37.65 26.42
CA THR A 188 1.40 -38.06 27.55
C THR A 188 2.41 -38.60 28.56
N ALA A 189 2.66 -37.86 29.64
CA ALA A 189 3.43 -38.36 30.76
C ALA A 189 2.64 -39.56 31.28
N ILE A 190 3.06 -40.76 30.86
CA ILE A 190 2.66 -41.99 31.50
C ILE A 190 3.20 -41.83 32.91
N GLU A 191 2.32 -41.56 33.87
CA GLU A 191 2.60 -41.74 35.28
C GLU A 191 2.95 -43.22 35.44
N ALA A 192 4.24 -43.53 35.33
CA ALA A 192 4.75 -44.81 35.75
C ALA A 192 4.61 -44.82 37.26
N GLU A 193 3.51 -45.42 37.71
CA GLU A 193 3.27 -45.80 39.08
C GLU A 193 4.49 -46.60 39.54
N ALA A 194 5.36 -45.95 40.32
CA ALA A 194 6.54 -46.58 40.86
C ALA A 194 6.07 -47.57 41.93
N VAL A 195 5.92 -48.84 41.54
CA VAL A 195 5.77 -49.95 42.47
C VAL A 195 7.04 -49.99 43.31
N VAL A 196 6.92 -49.56 44.57
CA VAL A 196 7.97 -49.71 45.58
C VAL A 196 8.10 -51.21 45.83
N VAL A 197 9.19 -51.80 45.34
CA VAL A 197 9.58 -53.16 45.70
C VAL A 197 10.24 -53.05 47.08
N ASP A 198 9.53 -53.54 48.09
CA ASP A 198 10.07 -53.73 49.44
C ASP A 198 11.13 -54.84 49.35
N GLU A 199 12.40 -54.48 49.56
CA GLU A 199 13.47 -55.47 49.76
C GLU A 199 13.24 -56.07 51.15
N GLY A 200 12.57 -57.23 51.18
CA GLY A 200 12.47 -58.06 52.37
C GLY A 200 13.86 -58.50 52.82
N ASP A 201 14.18 -58.18 54.08
CA ASP A 201 15.26 -58.77 54.86
C ASP A 201 15.16 -60.30 54.84
N ASP A 202 16.22 -60.98 54.42
CA ASP A 202 16.60 -62.35 54.81
C ASP A 202 18.14 -62.50 54.80
#